data_AF-A0A1Q3K1F8-F1
#
_entry.id   AF-A0A1Q3K1F8-F1
#
_cell.length_a   1.000
_cell.length_b   1.000
_cell.length_c   1.000
_cell.angle_alpha   90.00
_cell.angle_beta   90.00
_cell.angle_gamma   90.00
#
_symmetry.space_group_name_H-M   'P 1'
#
loop_
_entity.id
_entity.type
_entity.pdbx_description
1 polymer ?
#
loop_
_entity_poly.entity_id
_entity_poly.type
_entity_poly.pdbx_seq_one_letter_code
_entity_poly.pdbx_strand_id
1 'polypeptide(L)'
;MKKLYFLFIVTIITNVSASCHAQKMMASVNDAIKLENSKQQFIGKPLKVLLDQIGPQIKFVIGNPDNQSFHATEGTFLRFHFIDKSDFVKRKAKNDIATMITVNFKIEPDNTRKHLPIEGILKWTDAETKEYGDMIIVAIRVKGKD
;
A
#
# COMPACT_ATOMS: atom_id res chain seq x y z
N MET A 1 -23.37 -29.22 40.03
CA MET A 1 -22.02 -28.74 39.65
C MET A 1 -21.67 -28.96 38.17
N LYS A 2 -21.96 -30.11 37.54
CA LYS A 2 -21.64 -30.36 36.11
C LYS A 2 -22.25 -29.36 35.10
N LYS A 3 -23.45 -28.83 35.35
CA LYS A 3 -24.13 -27.86 34.47
C LYS A 3 -23.50 -26.45 34.49
N LEU A 4 -22.78 -26.10 35.56
CA LEU A 4 -22.15 -24.78 35.70
C LEU A 4 -20.83 -24.69 34.94
N TYR A 5 -20.05 -25.77 34.91
CA TYR A 5 -18.85 -25.88 34.06
C TYR A 5 -19.19 -25.87 32.57
N PHE A 6 -20.31 -26.47 32.17
CA PHE A 6 -20.76 -26.46 30.78
C PHE A 6 -21.08 -25.03 30.30
N LEU A 7 -21.76 -24.23 31.13
CA LEU A 7 -22.04 -22.82 30.82
C LEU A 7 -20.76 -21.99 30.71
N PHE A 8 -19.77 -22.21 31.58
CA PHE A 8 -18.49 -21.49 31.54
C PHE A 8 -17.64 -21.80 30.29
N ILE A 9 -17.67 -23.05 29.82
CA ILE A 9 -16.94 -23.46 28.61
C ILE A 9 -17.59 -22.88 27.35
N VAL A 10 -18.93 -22.81 27.30
CA VAL A 10 -19.66 -22.26 26.15
C VAL A 10 -19.42 -20.75 26.00
N THR A 11 -19.30 -19.98 27.10
CA THR A 11 -19.05 -18.53 27.03
C THR A 11 -17.63 -18.16 26.57
N ILE A 12 -16.65 -19.04 26.77
CA ILE A 12 -15.26 -18.84 26.30
C ILE A 12 -15.16 -19.06 24.78
N ILE A 13 -15.92 -20.00 24.23
CA ILE A 13 -15.86 -20.35 22.80
C ILE A 13 -16.61 -19.31 21.93
N THR A 14 -17.65 -18.63 22.45
CA THR A 14 -18.42 -17.63 21.69
C THR A 14 -17.73 -16.27 21.53
N ASN A 15 -16.61 -16.02 22.21
CA ASN A 15 -15.87 -14.75 22.09
C ASN A 15 -14.76 -14.76 21.03
N VAL A 16 -14.48 -15.90 20.40
CA VAL A 16 -13.38 -16.03 19.41
C VAL A 16 -13.85 -15.72 17.98
N SER A 17 -15.15 -15.51 17.77
CA SER A 17 -15.73 -15.14 16.47
C SER A 17 -15.90 -13.62 16.27
N ALA A 18 -15.32 -12.79 17.15
CA ALA A 18 -15.13 -11.38 16.84
C ALA A 18 -14.06 -11.29 15.74
N SER A 19 -14.54 -11.32 14.49
CA SER A 19 -13.82 -11.08 13.25
C SER A 19 -12.41 -10.53 13.49
N CYS A 20 -11.40 -11.40 13.42
CA CYS A 20 -10.01 -11.01 13.39
C CYS A 20 -9.77 -10.26 12.07
N HIS A 21 -10.27 -9.03 11.98
CA HIS A 21 -9.74 -8.04 11.07
C HIS A 21 -8.34 -7.77 11.61
N ALA A 22 -7.37 -8.56 11.16
CA ALA A 22 -5.97 -8.33 11.46
C ALA A 22 -5.72 -6.83 11.25
N GLN A 23 -5.30 -6.15 12.32
CA GLN A 23 -5.10 -4.70 12.29
C GLN A 23 -4.14 -4.38 11.13
N LYS A 24 -4.57 -3.52 10.21
CA LYS A 24 -3.74 -3.06 9.08
C LYS A 24 -2.42 -2.52 9.64
N MET A 25 -1.29 -2.92 9.05
CA MET A 25 0.03 -2.46 9.49
C MET A 25 0.14 -0.93 9.51
N MET A 26 -0.38 -0.29 8.47
CA MET A 26 -0.51 1.15 8.37
C MET A 26 -1.99 1.50 8.58
N ALA A 27 -2.43 1.62 9.84
CA ALA A 27 -3.81 1.98 10.16
C ALA A 27 -4.09 3.46 9.92
N SER A 28 -3.10 4.32 10.16
CA SER A 28 -3.09 5.75 9.88
C SER A 28 -1.86 6.14 9.06
N VAL A 29 -1.80 7.36 8.53
CA VAL A 29 -0.63 7.80 7.76
C VAL A 29 0.63 7.88 8.63
N ASN A 30 0.47 8.22 9.91
CA ASN A 30 1.56 8.22 10.91
C ASN A 30 2.19 6.84 11.14
N ASP A 31 1.49 5.76 10.77
CA ASP A 31 2.01 4.40 10.86
C ASP A 31 2.91 4.01 9.69
N ALA A 32 3.13 4.88 8.70
CA ALA A 32 3.95 4.58 7.53
C ALA A 32 5.38 4.11 7.91
N ILE A 33 5.94 4.62 9.02
CA ILE A 33 7.25 4.17 9.50
C ILE A 33 7.27 2.68 9.89
N LYS A 34 6.15 2.14 10.40
CA LYS A 34 6.02 0.70 10.72
C LYS A 34 6.09 -0.15 9.45
N LEU A 35 5.46 0.32 8.38
CA LEU A 35 5.49 -0.31 7.07
C LEU A 35 6.92 -0.29 6.49
N GLU A 36 7.65 0.83 6.60
CA GLU A 36 9.06 0.92 6.19
C GLU A 36 9.94 -0.06 6.96
N ASN A 37 9.80 -0.11 8.29
CA ASN A 37 10.58 -1.01 9.15
C ASN A 37 10.32 -2.50 8.85
N SER A 38 9.12 -2.82 8.38
CA SER A 38 8.69 -4.18 8.08
C SER A 38 8.72 -4.51 6.59
N LYS A 39 9.33 -3.65 5.76
CA LYS A 39 9.21 -3.74 4.29
C LYS A 39 9.72 -5.04 3.67
N GLN A 40 10.67 -5.70 4.34
CA GLN A 40 11.26 -6.96 3.86
C GLN A 40 10.22 -8.06 3.66
N GLN A 41 9.15 -8.08 4.46
CA GLN A 41 8.09 -9.10 4.30
C GLN A 41 7.30 -8.96 2.99
N PHE A 42 7.36 -7.82 2.31
CA PHE A 42 6.64 -7.56 1.07
C PHE A 42 7.51 -7.79 -0.17
N ILE A 43 8.84 -7.89 -0.01
CA ILE A 43 9.75 -8.11 -1.14
C ILE A 43 9.48 -9.49 -1.75
N GLY A 44 9.40 -9.54 -3.08
CA GLY A 44 9.03 -10.74 -3.83
C GLY A 44 7.53 -11.08 -3.78
N LYS A 45 6.71 -10.27 -3.10
CA LYS A 45 5.25 -10.46 -3.07
C LYS A 45 4.54 -9.52 -4.06
N PRO A 46 3.31 -9.88 -4.48
CA PRO A 46 2.45 -9.00 -5.27
C PRO A 46 2.07 -7.70 -4.53
N LEU A 47 1.92 -6.61 -5.27
CA LEU A 47 1.49 -5.29 -4.75
C LEU A 47 0.23 -5.37 -3.89
N LYS A 48 -0.77 -6.17 -4.27
CA LYS A 48 -2.02 -6.31 -3.52
C LYS A 48 -1.81 -6.69 -2.06
N VAL A 49 -0.78 -7.48 -1.75
CA VAL A 49 -0.45 -7.88 -0.37
C VAL A 49 -0.04 -6.68 0.47
N LEU A 50 0.67 -5.72 -0.11
CA LEU A 50 1.01 -4.46 0.54
C LEU A 50 -0.21 -3.55 0.68
N LEU A 51 -1.03 -3.43 -0.37
CA LEU A 51 -2.26 -2.62 -0.36
C LEU A 51 -3.23 -3.12 0.73
N ASP A 52 -3.30 -4.43 0.95
CA ASP A 52 -4.06 -5.04 2.04
C ASP A 52 -3.56 -4.67 3.43
N GLN A 53 -2.41 -4.02 3.57
CA GLN A 53 -1.87 -3.55 4.85
C GLN A 53 -1.97 -2.03 5.02
N ILE A 54 -2.47 -1.32 4.01
CA ILE A 54 -2.66 0.13 4.02
C ILE A 54 -4.13 0.42 4.30
N GLY A 55 -4.40 1.04 5.46
CA GLY A 55 -5.73 1.51 5.87
C GLY A 55 -6.10 2.88 5.28
N PRO A 56 -5.21 3.89 5.28
CA PRO A 56 -5.51 5.20 4.72
C PRO A 56 -5.91 5.15 3.26
N GLN A 57 -6.88 6.00 2.90
CA GLN A 57 -7.30 6.14 1.51
C GLN A 57 -6.15 6.67 0.64
N ILE A 58 -5.83 5.97 -0.43
CA ILE A 58 -4.93 6.47 -1.48
C ILE A 58 -5.67 7.55 -2.26
N LYS A 59 -5.19 8.78 -2.17
CA LYS A 59 -5.79 9.96 -2.81
C LYS A 59 -5.35 10.12 -4.26
N PHE A 60 -4.10 9.83 -4.56
CA PHE A 60 -3.63 9.75 -5.95
C PHE A 60 -2.35 8.92 -6.04
N VAL A 61 -2.04 8.46 -7.26
CA VAL A 61 -0.83 7.71 -7.58
C VAL A 61 -0.12 8.33 -8.77
N ILE A 62 1.20 8.49 -8.67
CA ILE A 62 2.06 8.81 -9.81
C ILE A 62 3.07 7.69 -10.01
N GLY A 63 3.53 7.47 -11.22
CA GLY A 63 4.50 6.41 -11.47
C GLY A 63 4.71 6.13 -12.94
N ASN A 64 5.51 5.10 -13.19
CA ASN A 64 5.84 4.60 -14.50
C ASN A 64 5.93 3.06 -14.41
N PRO A 65 4.78 2.34 -14.41
CA PRO A 65 4.72 0.90 -14.22
C PRO A 65 5.11 0.11 -15.48
N ASP A 66 5.41 0.78 -16.58
CA ASP A 66 5.73 0.23 -17.89
C ASP A 66 7.16 0.52 -18.32
N ASN A 67 7.98 1.13 -17.46
CA ASN A 67 9.34 1.49 -17.80
C ASN A 67 10.20 0.24 -18.05
N GLN A 68 10.57 0.01 -19.31
CA GLN A 68 11.45 -1.07 -19.74
C GLN A 68 12.92 -0.62 -19.91
N SER A 69 13.24 0.65 -19.65
CA SER A 69 14.58 1.17 -19.92
C SER A 69 15.62 0.68 -18.91
N PHE A 70 16.68 0.06 -19.43
CA PHE A 70 17.86 -0.34 -18.64
C PHE A 70 18.60 0.85 -18.00
N HIS A 71 18.38 2.07 -18.51
CA HIS A 71 18.97 3.32 -18.00
C HIS A 71 18.03 4.10 -17.06
N ALA A 72 16.85 3.56 -16.74
CA ALA A 72 15.93 4.21 -15.82
C ALA A 72 16.53 4.29 -14.41
N THR A 73 16.77 5.52 -13.93
CA THR A 73 17.28 5.80 -12.59
C THR A 73 16.34 5.38 -11.45
N GLU A 74 15.05 5.17 -11.73
CA GLU A 74 14.04 4.73 -10.74
C GLU A 74 13.24 3.47 -11.16
N GLY A 75 13.60 2.80 -12.26
CA GLY A 75 12.94 1.58 -12.74
C GLY A 75 11.42 1.70 -12.92
N THR A 76 10.72 0.56 -12.80
CA THR A 76 9.27 0.45 -12.77
C THR A 76 8.73 0.78 -11.38
N PHE A 77 7.95 1.85 -11.19
CA PHE A 77 7.50 2.25 -9.85
C PHE A 77 6.10 2.87 -9.80
N LEU A 78 5.49 2.81 -8.62
CA LEU A 78 4.28 3.54 -8.25
C LEU A 78 4.52 4.27 -6.93
N ARG A 79 4.00 5.50 -6.84
CA ARG A 79 4.08 6.34 -5.65
C ARG A 79 2.68 6.70 -5.18
N PHE A 80 2.35 6.23 -3.99
CA PHE A 80 1.04 6.38 -3.36
C PHE A 80 1.04 7.59 -2.43
N HIS A 81 0.05 8.46 -2.61
CA HIS A 81 -0.15 9.66 -1.82
C HIS A 81 -1.47 9.61 -1.05
N PHE A 82 -1.46 10.14 0.18
CA PHE A 82 -2.59 10.08 1.11
C PHE A 82 -3.24 11.45 1.38
N ILE A 83 -2.76 12.48 0.70
CA ILE A 83 -3.33 13.83 0.69
C ILE A 83 -3.82 14.17 -0.72
N ASP A 84 -4.73 15.15 -0.82
CA ASP A 84 -5.23 15.57 -2.12
C ASP A 84 -4.11 16.17 -2.99
N LYS A 85 -4.23 15.99 -4.30
CA LYS A 85 -3.20 16.42 -5.26
C LYS A 85 -2.94 17.92 -5.20
N SER A 86 -3.98 18.73 -4.98
CA SER A 86 -3.88 20.18 -4.82
C SER A 86 -3.04 20.56 -3.59
N ASP A 87 -3.21 19.85 -2.48
CA ASP A 87 -2.44 20.10 -1.26
C ASP A 87 -1.01 19.58 -1.36
N PHE A 88 -0.79 18.47 -2.07
CA PHE A 88 0.55 18.03 -2.43
C PHE A 88 1.31 19.10 -3.22
N VAL A 89 0.68 19.72 -4.22
CA VAL A 89 1.30 20.81 -4.99
C VAL A 89 1.66 22.00 -4.10
N LYS A 90 0.77 22.41 -3.20
CA LYS A 90 1.01 23.51 -2.25
C LYS A 90 2.16 23.20 -1.28
N ARG A 91 2.19 22.00 -0.69
CA ARG A 91 3.25 21.57 0.26
C ARG A 91 4.60 21.46 -0.46
N LYS A 92 4.62 20.84 -1.65
CA LYS A 92 5.82 20.71 -2.48
C LYS A 92 6.43 22.08 -2.82
N ALA A 93 5.62 23.09 -3.13
CA ALA A 93 6.10 24.45 -3.40
C ALA A 93 6.82 25.09 -2.18
N LYS A 94 6.56 24.59 -0.98
CA LYS A 94 7.19 25.01 0.28
C LYS A 94 8.31 24.07 0.73
N ASN A 95 8.74 23.12 -0.11
CA ASN A 95 9.66 22.02 0.24
C ASN A 95 9.18 21.17 1.43
N ASP A 96 7.88 21.16 1.69
CA ASP A 96 7.24 20.32 2.68
C ASP A 96 6.73 19.05 1.97
N ILE A 97 7.24 17.89 2.39
CA ILE A 97 6.95 16.61 1.74
C ILE A 97 5.98 15.84 2.63
N ALA A 98 4.74 15.73 2.16
CA ALA A 98 3.74 14.86 2.76
C ALA A 98 4.17 13.39 2.73
N THR A 99 3.65 12.62 3.69
CA THR A 99 3.92 11.20 3.74
C THR A 99 3.47 10.51 2.44
N MET A 100 4.37 9.72 1.86
CA MET A 100 4.14 8.98 0.61
C MET A 100 4.92 7.67 0.62
N ILE A 101 4.38 6.67 -0.07
CA ILE A 101 5.02 5.36 -0.23
C ILE A 101 5.41 5.20 -1.69
N THR A 102 6.69 4.96 -1.96
CA THR A 102 7.18 4.56 -3.28
C THR A 102 7.45 3.07 -3.29
N VAL A 103 6.87 2.36 -4.26
CA VAL A 103 7.05 0.93 -4.48
C VAL A 103 7.70 0.75 -5.84
N ASN A 104 8.80 0.02 -5.88
CA ASN A 104 9.50 -0.36 -7.10
C ASN A 104 9.21 -1.82 -7.39
N PHE A 105 9.13 -2.16 -8.67
CA PHE A 105 8.73 -3.47 -9.14
C PHE A 105 9.82 -4.15 -9.93
N LYS A 106 9.72 -5.48 -9.99
CA LYS A 106 10.53 -6.29 -10.89
C LYS A 106 10.18 -5.90 -12.33
N ILE A 107 11.21 -5.71 -13.16
CA ILE A 107 11.01 -5.46 -14.59
C ILE A 107 10.42 -6.71 -15.24
N GLU A 108 9.32 -6.52 -15.96
CA GLU A 108 8.65 -7.54 -16.78
C GLU A 108 9.05 -7.28 -18.24
N PRO A 109 9.82 -8.17 -18.90
CA PRO A 109 10.29 -7.95 -20.29
C PRO A 109 9.15 -7.76 -21.30
N ASP A 110 8.05 -8.48 -21.11
CA ASP A 110 6.88 -8.47 -22.00
C ASP A 110 5.70 -7.69 -21.38
N ASN A 111 5.99 -6.63 -20.63
CA ASN A 111 4.96 -5.87 -19.93
C ASN A 111 3.98 -5.18 -20.91
N THR A 112 2.73 -5.62 -20.91
CA THR A 112 1.63 -5.02 -21.71
C THR A 112 0.66 -4.21 -20.85
N ARG A 113 1.02 -3.90 -19.60
CA ARG A 113 0.15 -3.15 -18.68
C ARG A 113 -0.06 -1.74 -19.17
N LYS A 114 -1.18 -1.14 -18.74
CA LYS A 114 -1.52 0.22 -19.12
C LYS A 114 -0.49 1.22 -18.59
N HIS A 115 -0.15 2.18 -19.44
CA HIS A 115 0.55 3.39 -19.01
C HIS A 115 -0.31 4.16 -18.00
N LEU A 116 0.35 4.79 -17.03
CA LEU A 116 -0.33 5.80 -16.22
C LEU A 116 -0.60 7.04 -17.09
N PRO A 117 -1.75 7.71 -16.89
CA PRO A 117 -1.94 9.06 -17.42
C PRO A 117 -0.82 10.00 -16.95
N ILE A 118 -0.53 11.06 -17.72
CA ILE A 118 0.53 12.04 -17.39
C ILE A 118 0.27 12.66 -16.01
N GLU A 119 -1.00 12.89 -15.70
CA GLU A 119 -1.47 13.42 -14.43
C GLU A 119 -1.48 12.38 -13.28
N GLY A 120 -1.13 11.13 -13.57
CA GLY A 120 -1.27 10.00 -12.66
C GLY A 120 -2.72 9.55 -12.48
N ILE A 121 -2.95 8.71 -11.48
CA ILE A 121 -4.26 8.18 -11.14
C ILE A 121 -4.83 9.03 -10.00
N LEU A 122 -5.94 9.73 -10.23
CA LEU A 122 -6.56 10.63 -9.24
C LEU A 122 -7.35 9.91 -8.13
N LYS A 123 -7.54 8.59 -8.24
CA LYS A 123 -8.14 7.75 -7.21
C LYS A 123 -7.77 6.29 -7.47
N TRP A 124 -7.21 5.62 -6.48
CA TRP A 124 -6.98 4.18 -6.58
C TRP A 124 -8.29 3.42 -6.36
N THR A 125 -8.67 2.56 -7.31
CA THR A 125 -9.88 1.73 -7.24
C THR A 125 -9.55 0.25 -7.41
N ASP A 126 -10.58 -0.59 -7.36
CA ASP A 126 -10.44 -2.03 -7.60
C ASP A 126 -9.96 -2.33 -9.04
N ALA A 127 -10.26 -1.45 -10.00
CA ALA A 127 -9.77 -1.59 -11.38
C ALA A 127 -8.24 -1.47 -11.44
N GLU A 128 -7.66 -0.49 -10.76
CA GLU A 128 -6.21 -0.35 -10.65
C GLU A 128 -5.59 -1.50 -9.84
N THR A 129 -6.27 -1.96 -8.80
CA THR A 129 -5.82 -3.13 -8.03
C THR A 129 -5.81 -4.39 -8.90
N LYS A 130 -6.77 -4.55 -9.80
CA LYS A 130 -6.79 -5.65 -10.77
C LYS A 130 -5.69 -5.52 -11.84
N GLU A 131 -5.43 -4.30 -12.30
CA GLU A 131 -4.44 -4.01 -13.35
C GLU A 131 -2.98 -4.13 -12.85
N TYR A 132 -2.69 -3.68 -11.63
CA TYR A 132 -1.31 -3.57 -11.13
C TYR A 132 -1.04 -4.41 -9.87
N GLY A 133 -2.06 -4.99 -9.25
CA GLY A 133 -1.95 -5.64 -7.95
C GLY A 133 -1.11 -6.92 -7.93
N ASP A 134 -0.86 -7.53 -9.08
CA ASP A 134 0.00 -8.71 -9.25
C ASP A 134 1.49 -8.36 -9.48
N MET A 135 1.83 -7.08 -9.69
CA MET A 135 3.22 -6.65 -9.87
C MET A 135 4.09 -7.03 -8.67
N ILE A 136 5.28 -7.58 -8.95
CA ILE A 136 6.18 -8.10 -7.91
C ILE A 136 7.04 -6.98 -7.32
N ILE A 137 6.93 -6.78 -6.01
CA ILE A 137 7.66 -5.74 -5.28
C ILE A 137 9.15 -6.12 -5.17
N VAL A 138 10.04 -5.18 -5.48
CA VAL A 138 11.50 -5.31 -5.27
C VAL A 138 12.06 -4.30 -4.26
N ALA A 139 11.37 -3.17 -4.06
CA ALA A 139 11.73 -2.22 -3.02
C ALA A 139 10.55 -1.37 -2.59
N ILE A 140 10.55 -0.96 -1.33
CA ILE A 140 9.61 0.01 -0.76
C ILE A 140 10.43 1.12 -0.10
N ARG A 141 9.97 2.36 -0.24
CA ARG A 141 10.50 3.53 0.44
C ARG A 141 9.38 4.43 0.92
N VAL A 142 9.36 4.72 2.21
CA VAL A 142 8.54 5.78 2.81
C VAL A 142 9.32 7.09 2.85
N LYS A 143 8.66 8.19 2.50
CA LYS A 143 9.22 9.56 2.59
C LYS A 143 8.18 10.51 3.15
N GLY A 144 8.67 11.67 3.58
CA GLY A 144 7.85 12.76 4.08
C GLY A 144 7.52 12.60 5.55
N LYS A 145 6.80 13.58 6.07
CA LYS A 145 6.28 13.61 7.43
C LYS A 145 4.91 14.26 7.40
N ASP A 146 3.96 13.68 8.12
CA ASP A 146 2.69 14.31 8.41
C ASP A 146 2.73 15.05 9.74
#